data_AF-A0A6L3X3J0-F1
#
_entry.id   AF-A0A6L3X3J0-F1
#
_cell.length_a   1.000
_cell.length_b   1.000
_cell.length_c   1.000
_cell.angle_alpha   90.00
_cell.angle_beta   90.00
_cell.angle_gamma   90.00
#
_symmetry.space_group_name_H-M   'P 1'
#
loop_
_entity.id
_entity.type
_entity.pdbx_description
1 polymer ?
#
loop_
_entity_poly.entity_id
_entity_poly.type
_entity_poly.pdbx_seq_one_letter_code
_entity_poly.pdbx_strand_id
1 'polypeptide(L)'
;AYTLSQEIQDVMRQQVQKLAFELQVRGLMNVQFAVKDNEVYLIEVNPRAARTVPFVSKATGIPLAKVAARVRAGQTRAQQGVTKEIIPPYYSVKEVVLPFNKFPGVDPLLGPEMRSTGEVMGVGRTFAEAFAKAQLGSSSTMRKSGRALLSVREGDKERVVDLAAKLLKQGFEPDATHGPAIV
;
A
#
# COMPACT_ATOMS: atom_id res chain seq x y z
N ALA A 1 -4.71 9.94 -1.15
CA ALA A 1 -4.75 8.75 -0.28
C ALA A 1 -6.21 8.46 0.02
N TYR A 2 -6.75 7.32 -0.38
CA TYR A 2 -8.20 7.11 -0.51
C TYR A 2 -8.97 7.14 0.83
N THR A 3 -8.33 6.84 1.97
CA THR A 3 -8.97 6.79 3.30
C THR A 3 -8.31 7.62 4.40
N LEU A 4 -7.01 7.94 4.31
CA LEU A 4 -6.34 8.76 5.32
C LEU A 4 -6.69 10.23 5.15
N SER A 5 -7.01 10.92 6.25
CA SER A 5 -7.26 12.35 6.23
C SER A 5 -6.00 13.14 5.83
N GLN A 6 -6.19 14.37 5.36
CA GLN A 6 -5.09 15.26 5.04
C GLN A 6 -4.28 15.63 6.31
N GLU A 7 -4.99 15.87 7.41
CA GLU A 7 -4.40 16.17 8.72
C GLU A 7 -3.42 15.09 9.19
N ILE A 8 -3.82 13.81 9.15
CA ILE A 8 -2.95 12.70 9.56
C ILE A 8 -1.74 12.57 8.63
N GLN A 9 -1.91 12.81 7.33
CA GLN A 9 -0.79 12.84 6.39
C GLN A 9 0.19 13.97 6.72
N ASP A 10 -0.31 15.14 7.11
CA ASP A 10 0.53 16.28 7.48
C ASP A 10 1.30 16.05 8.79
N VAL A 11 0.70 15.35 9.76
CA VAL A 11 1.40 14.88 10.97
C VAL A 11 2.56 13.95 10.58
N MET A 12 2.31 12.96 9.72
CA MET A 12 3.38 12.07 9.23
C MET A 12 4.46 12.85 8.47
N ARG A 13 4.10 13.82 7.62
CA ARG A 13 5.08 14.68 6.91
C ARG A 13 5.98 15.43 7.88
N GLN A 14 5.41 16.02 8.93
CA GLN A 14 6.18 16.72 9.96
C GLN A 14 7.13 15.77 10.71
N GLN A 15 6.66 14.58 11.10
CA GLN A 15 7.49 13.57 11.77
C GLN A 15 8.64 13.09 10.87
N VAL A 16 8.38 12.83 9.59
CA VAL A 16 9.41 12.45 8.61
C VAL A 16 10.48 13.53 8.50
N GLN A 17 10.10 14.81 8.43
CA GLN A 17 11.07 15.90 8.37
C GLN A 17 11.95 15.98 9.62
N LYS A 18 11.35 15.88 10.81
CA LYS A 18 12.10 15.86 12.08
C LYS A 18 13.11 14.71 12.12
N LEU A 19 12.66 13.50 11.77
CA LEU A 19 13.51 12.31 11.72
C LEU A 19 14.64 12.44 10.69
N ALA A 20 14.38 13.06 9.54
CA ALA A 20 15.40 13.27 8.51
C ALA A 20 16.57 14.11 9.02
N PHE A 21 16.29 15.17 9.78
CA PHE A 21 17.31 16.02 10.37
C PHE A 21 17.99 15.35 11.56
N GLU A 22 17.22 14.80 12.50
CA GLU A 22 17.75 14.15 13.70
C GLU A 22 18.72 13.01 13.36
N LEU A 23 18.33 12.14 12.42
CA LEU A 23 19.13 11.00 11.99
C LEU A 23 20.21 11.37 10.96
N GLN A 24 20.42 12.66 10.70
CA GLN A 24 21.41 13.19 9.77
C GLN A 24 21.33 12.55 8.37
N VAL A 25 20.11 12.29 7.90
CA VAL A 25 19.91 11.63 6.60
C VAL A 25 20.47 12.52 5.49
N ARG A 26 21.31 11.91 4.64
CA ARG A 26 21.77 12.46 3.37
C ARG A 26 21.46 11.42 2.31
N GLY A 27 20.59 11.74 1.34
CA GLY A 27 20.09 10.78 0.34
C GLY A 27 18.64 10.35 0.60
N LEU A 28 18.34 9.06 0.42
CA LEU A 28 17.01 8.49 0.65
C LEU A 28 16.82 8.04 2.10
N MET A 29 15.57 8.10 2.53
CA MET A 29 15.08 7.40 3.72
C MET A 29 13.68 6.87 3.46
N ASN A 30 13.27 5.91 4.28
CA ASN A 30 11.91 5.43 4.36
C ASN A 30 11.50 5.38 5.84
N VAL A 31 10.25 5.78 6.11
CA VAL A 31 9.66 5.73 7.44
C VAL A 31 8.38 4.93 7.34
N GLN A 32 8.14 4.08 8.33
CA GLN A 32 6.93 3.27 8.43
C GLN A 32 6.15 3.68 9.68
N PHE A 33 4.87 3.95 9.49
CA PHE A 33 3.95 4.35 10.54
C PHE A 33 2.78 3.36 10.63
N ALA A 34 2.21 3.23 11.82
CA ALA A 34 0.86 2.68 12.02
C ALA A 34 -0.06 3.84 12.43
N VAL A 35 -1.30 3.82 11.93
CA VAL A 35 -2.34 4.77 12.35
C VAL A 35 -3.46 3.99 13.02
N LYS A 36 -3.75 4.32 14.27
CA LYS A 36 -4.81 3.70 15.06
C LYS A 36 -5.51 4.78 15.87
N ASP A 37 -6.84 4.81 15.83
CA ASP A 37 -7.65 5.78 16.59
C ASP A 37 -7.22 7.25 16.35
N ASN A 38 -6.91 7.59 15.10
CA ASN A 38 -6.35 8.88 14.65
C ASN A 38 -5.00 9.27 15.28
N GLU A 39 -4.28 8.33 15.87
CA GLU A 39 -2.92 8.54 16.38
C GLU A 39 -1.88 7.90 15.46
N VAL A 40 -0.76 8.60 15.27
CA VAL A 40 0.35 8.18 14.41
C VAL A 40 1.46 7.57 15.28
N TYR A 41 1.69 6.27 15.10
CA TYR A 41 2.72 5.50 15.78
C TYR A 41 3.88 5.22 14.83
N LEU A 42 5.11 5.43 15.29
CA LEU A 42 6.33 5.13 14.52
C LEU A 42 6.69 3.65 14.67
N ILE A 43 6.82 2.94 13.55
CA ILE A 43 7.26 1.54 13.53
C ILE A 43 8.79 1.48 13.41
N GLU A 44 9.33 2.00 12.30
CA GLU A 44 10.77 2.02 12.05
C GLU A 44 11.18 3.12 11.06
N VAL A 45 12.48 3.44 11.06
CA VAL A 45 13.13 4.31 10.08
C VAL A 45 14.27 3.57 9.40
N ASN A 46 14.25 3.57 8.07
CA ASN A 46 15.28 3.00 7.22
C ASN A 46 16.04 4.14 6.51
N PRO A 47 17.22 4.57 6.97
CA PRO A 47 17.99 5.67 6.37
C PRO A 47 18.75 5.23 5.10
N ARG A 48 18.04 4.57 4.19
CA ARG A 48 18.53 4.02 2.92
C ARG A 48 17.41 3.97 1.89
N ALA A 49 17.76 3.56 0.66
CA ALA A 49 16.75 3.25 -0.35
C ALA A 49 15.86 2.08 0.11
N ALA A 50 14.55 2.25 -0.07
CA ALA A 50 13.56 1.21 0.17
C ALA A 50 13.08 0.60 -1.15
N ARG A 51 12.54 -0.62 -1.06
CA ARG A 51 11.99 -1.36 -2.22
C ARG A 51 10.85 -0.61 -2.93
N THR A 52 10.23 0.37 -2.29
CA THR A 52 9.15 1.21 -2.84
C THR A 52 9.64 2.35 -3.73
N VAL A 53 10.94 2.68 -3.73
CA VAL A 53 11.49 3.81 -4.49
C VAL A 53 11.20 3.73 -5.99
N PRO A 54 11.34 2.59 -6.68
CA PRO A 54 11.00 2.47 -8.09
C PRO A 54 9.52 2.77 -8.37
N PHE A 55 8.61 2.21 -7.55
CA PHE A 55 7.17 2.45 -7.65
C PHE A 55 6.84 3.94 -7.46
N VAL A 56 7.33 4.58 -6.40
CA VAL A 56 7.07 6.00 -6.14
C VAL A 56 7.65 6.86 -7.27
N SER A 57 8.83 6.50 -7.80
CA SER A 57 9.44 7.23 -8.91
C SER A 57 8.59 7.16 -10.18
N LYS A 58 7.98 6.00 -10.46
CA LYS A 58 7.06 5.84 -11.59
C LYS A 58 5.74 6.57 -11.39
N ALA A 59 5.17 6.51 -10.18
CA ALA A 59 3.91 7.16 -9.87
C ALA A 59 4.01 8.70 -9.89
N THR A 60 5.14 9.26 -9.48
CA THR A 60 5.35 10.71 -9.38
C THR A 60 6.06 11.32 -10.59
N GLY A 61 6.67 10.50 -11.44
CA GLY A 61 7.55 10.94 -12.52
C GLY A 61 8.92 11.44 -12.05
N ILE A 62 9.21 11.44 -10.75
CA ILE A 62 10.49 11.91 -10.20
C ILE A 62 11.45 10.73 -10.04
N PRO A 63 12.65 10.75 -10.66
CA PRO A 63 13.63 9.68 -10.50
C PRO A 63 14.35 9.78 -9.14
N LEU A 64 13.66 9.41 -8.05
CA LEU A 64 14.10 9.64 -6.67
C LEU A 64 15.50 9.09 -6.38
N ALA A 65 15.84 7.91 -6.92
CA ALA A 65 17.18 7.34 -6.77
C ALA A 65 18.27 8.22 -7.40
N LYS A 66 18.03 8.79 -8.59
CA LYS A 66 18.97 9.71 -9.25
C LYS A 66 19.12 11.01 -8.47
N VAL A 67 18.00 11.56 -7.98
CA VAL A 67 17.98 12.80 -7.19
C VAL A 67 18.80 12.62 -5.91
N ALA A 68 18.54 11.53 -5.18
CA ALA A 68 19.24 11.25 -3.94
C ALA A 68 20.72 10.91 -4.13
N ALA A 69 21.09 10.20 -5.20
CA ALA A 69 22.49 9.95 -5.54
C ALA A 69 23.26 11.27 -5.76
N ARG A 70 22.66 12.23 -6.46
CA ARG A 70 23.22 13.57 -6.64
C ARG A 70 23.31 14.35 -5.32
N VAL A 71 22.33 14.20 -4.42
CA VAL A 71 22.41 14.75 -3.05
C VAL A 71 23.61 14.18 -2.29
N ARG A 72 23.86 12.87 -2.38
CA ARG A 72 25.06 12.24 -1.76
C ARG A 72 26.36 12.78 -2.36
N ALA A 73 26.36 13.13 -3.64
CA ALA A 73 27.49 13.70 -4.35
C ALA A 73 27.66 15.22 -4.12
N GLY A 74 26.86 15.84 -3.24
CA GLY A 74 26.97 17.25 -2.87
C GLY A 74 26.05 18.21 -3.63
N GLN A 75 25.27 17.72 -4.61
CA GLN A 75 24.29 18.55 -5.31
C GLN A 75 22.95 18.56 -4.57
N THR A 76 22.63 19.67 -3.92
CA THR A 76 21.40 19.84 -3.12
C THR A 76 20.12 19.66 -3.94
N ARG A 77 19.01 19.37 -3.25
CA ARG A 77 17.66 19.32 -3.87
C ARG A 77 17.29 20.62 -4.59
N ALA A 78 17.68 21.76 -4.02
CA ALA A 78 17.44 23.08 -4.59
C ALA A 78 18.19 23.26 -5.92
N GLN A 79 19.48 22.91 -5.98
CA GLN A 79 20.28 22.95 -7.22
C GLN A 79 19.74 22.01 -8.30
N GLN A 80 19.03 20.95 -7.92
CA GLN A 80 18.39 20.03 -8.86
C GLN A 80 16.97 20.45 -9.28
N GLY A 81 16.41 21.51 -8.68
CA GLY A 81 15.03 21.94 -8.93
C GLY A 81 13.95 21.00 -8.37
N VAL A 82 14.29 20.12 -7.42
CA VAL A 82 13.37 19.12 -6.84
C VAL A 82 13.07 19.46 -5.38
N THR A 83 12.24 20.48 -5.18
CA THR A 83 11.95 21.04 -3.84
C THR A 83 10.52 20.88 -3.36
N LYS A 84 9.59 20.52 -4.26
CA LYS A 84 8.17 20.35 -3.96
C LYS A 84 7.76 18.88 -4.07
N GLU A 85 6.87 18.44 -3.18
CA GLU A 85 6.21 17.13 -3.29
C GLU A 85 5.28 17.13 -4.51
N ILE A 86 5.30 16.04 -5.29
CA ILE A 86 4.40 15.85 -6.43
C ILE A 86 3.24 14.96 -5.99
N ILE A 87 2.03 15.49 -6.11
CA ILE A 87 0.79 14.74 -5.94
C ILE A 87 0.19 14.49 -7.33
N PRO A 88 0.25 13.25 -7.86
CA PRO A 88 -0.25 12.97 -9.21
C PRO A 88 -1.77 13.14 -9.33
N PRO A 89 -2.29 13.48 -10.52
CA PRO A 89 -3.74 13.61 -10.76
C PRO A 89 -4.44 12.25 -10.98
N TYR A 90 -3.75 11.14 -10.71
CA TYR A 90 -4.24 9.77 -10.90
C TYR A 90 -3.83 8.89 -9.72
N TYR A 91 -4.52 7.77 -9.54
CA TYR A 91 -4.17 6.75 -8.58
C TYR A 91 -3.14 5.78 -9.16
N SER A 92 -2.14 5.44 -8.35
CA SER A 92 -1.18 4.37 -8.59
C SER A 92 -1.29 3.37 -7.46
N VAL A 93 -1.60 2.11 -7.76
CA VAL A 93 -1.72 1.03 -6.77
C VAL A 93 -0.65 -0.01 -7.06
N LYS A 94 0.01 -0.47 -6.00
CA LYS A 94 0.99 -1.55 -6.05
C LYS A 94 0.38 -2.80 -5.44
N GLU A 95 0.49 -3.93 -6.14
CA GLU A 95 0.11 -5.25 -5.63
C GLU A 95 1.30 -6.21 -5.75
N VAL A 96 1.30 -7.29 -4.97
CA VAL A 96 2.41 -8.25 -4.90
C VAL A 96 2.05 -9.62 -5.48
N VAL A 97 3.08 -10.38 -5.84
CA VAL A 97 2.95 -11.78 -6.27
C VAL A 97 3.63 -12.68 -5.23
N LEU A 98 2.90 -13.69 -4.77
CA LEU A 98 3.31 -14.60 -3.69
C LEU A 98 3.67 -15.98 -4.26
N PRO A 99 4.74 -16.64 -3.77
CA PRO A 99 5.23 -17.89 -4.33
C PRO A 99 4.54 -19.14 -3.75
N PHE A 100 3.36 -19.03 -3.12
CA PHE A 100 2.72 -20.18 -2.44
C PHE A 100 2.45 -21.37 -3.37
N ASN A 101 2.15 -21.12 -4.65
CA ASN A 101 1.99 -22.18 -5.65
C ASN A 101 3.27 -22.98 -5.93
N LYS A 102 4.45 -22.46 -5.55
CA LYS A 102 5.73 -23.19 -5.62
C LYS A 102 5.98 -24.06 -4.39
N PHE A 103 5.27 -23.83 -3.29
CA PHE A 103 5.47 -24.49 -2.00
C PHE A 103 4.13 -24.96 -1.42
N PRO A 104 3.51 -26.02 -1.98
CA PRO A 104 2.14 -26.44 -1.64
C PRO A 104 1.97 -26.94 -0.20
N GLY A 105 3.05 -27.31 0.49
CA GLY A 105 3.04 -27.69 1.91
C GLY A 105 3.05 -26.50 2.88
N VAL A 106 3.11 -25.27 2.37
CA VAL A 106 3.12 -24.05 3.18
C VAL A 106 1.72 -23.44 3.19
N ASP A 107 1.29 -22.98 4.37
CA ASP A 107 0.04 -22.25 4.53
C ASP A 107 0.09 -20.89 3.80
N PRO A 108 -0.81 -20.61 2.83
CA PRO A 108 -0.81 -19.39 2.05
C PRO A 108 -1.37 -18.16 2.81
N LEU A 109 -0.84 -17.90 4.00
CA LEU A 109 -1.24 -16.78 4.86
C LEU A 109 -0.22 -15.64 4.84
N LEU A 110 -0.75 -14.42 4.96
CA LEU A 110 0.04 -13.21 5.17
C LEU A 110 0.42 -13.10 6.65
N GLY A 111 1.56 -12.47 6.93
CA GLY A 111 2.06 -12.27 8.28
C GLY A 111 3.04 -11.10 8.37
N PRO A 112 3.70 -10.93 9.53
CA PRO A 112 4.68 -9.86 9.74
C PRO A 112 5.93 -10.02 8.87
N GLU A 113 6.21 -11.24 8.40
CA GLU A 113 7.33 -11.53 7.50
C GLU A 113 6.91 -11.38 6.02
N MET A 114 7.74 -10.69 5.24
CA MET A 114 7.51 -10.51 3.80
C MET A 114 7.90 -11.77 3.02
N ARG A 115 6.94 -12.37 2.31
CA ARG A 115 7.13 -13.58 1.47
C ARG A 115 6.96 -13.36 -0.04
N SER A 116 6.52 -12.18 -0.46
CA SER A 116 6.30 -11.88 -1.88
C SER A 116 7.60 -11.78 -2.67
N THR A 117 7.60 -12.26 -3.91
CA THR A 117 8.77 -12.28 -4.80
C THR A 117 8.73 -11.20 -5.89
N GLY A 118 7.54 -10.71 -6.23
CA GLY A 118 7.34 -9.72 -7.29
C GLY A 118 6.26 -8.70 -6.94
N GLU A 119 6.16 -7.66 -7.76
CA GLU A 119 5.15 -6.63 -7.64
C GLU A 119 4.68 -6.14 -9.01
N VAL A 120 3.46 -5.62 -9.05
CA VAL A 120 2.81 -5.03 -10.22
C VAL A 120 2.23 -3.67 -9.86
N MET A 121 2.03 -2.83 -10.87
CA MET A 121 1.50 -1.48 -10.71
C MET A 121 0.26 -1.27 -11.60
N GLY A 122 -0.86 -0.91 -10.98
CA GLY A 122 -2.06 -0.46 -11.66
C GLY A 122 -2.21 1.06 -11.59
N VAL A 123 -2.61 1.70 -12.69
CA VAL A 123 -2.84 3.15 -12.78
C VAL A 123 -4.26 3.43 -13.24
N GLY A 124 -4.97 4.30 -12.54
CA GLY A 124 -6.37 4.61 -12.83
C GLY A 124 -6.80 5.99 -12.39
N ARG A 125 -7.94 6.46 -12.92
CA ARG A 125 -8.54 7.75 -12.53
C ARG A 125 -9.14 7.69 -11.13
N THR A 126 -9.56 6.49 -10.71
CA THR A 126 -10.06 6.22 -9.37
C THR A 126 -9.19 5.17 -8.69
N PHE A 127 -9.25 5.12 -7.36
CA PHE A 127 -8.61 4.05 -6.59
C PHE A 127 -9.11 2.67 -7.05
N ALA A 128 -10.42 2.51 -7.23
CA ALA A 128 -11.02 1.26 -7.68
C ALA A 128 -10.49 0.80 -9.05
N GLU A 129 -10.34 1.73 -10.00
CA GLU A 129 -9.76 1.42 -11.31
C GLU A 129 -8.29 0.99 -11.21
N ALA A 130 -7.49 1.73 -10.44
CA ALA A 130 -6.08 1.41 -10.24
C ALA A 130 -5.89 0.06 -9.53
N PHE A 131 -6.70 -0.20 -8.50
CA PHE A 131 -6.71 -1.47 -7.76
C PHE A 131 -7.13 -2.64 -8.66
N ALA A 132 -8.19 -2.50 -9.46
CA ALA A 132 -8.61 -3.53 -10.40
C ALA A 132 -7.51 -3.89 -11.42
N LYS A 133 -6.77 -2.89 -11.92
CA LYS A 133 -5.64 -3.11 -12.82
C LYS A 133 -4.46 -3.81 -12.13
N ALA A 134 -4.16 -3.41 -10.89
CA ALA A 134 -3.09 -4.05 -10.11
C ALA A 134 -3.44 -5.51 -9.78
N GLN A 135 -4.69 -5.79 -9.36
CA GLN A 135 -5.20 -7.13 -9.09
C GLN A 135 -5.20 -8.03 -10.34
N LEU A 136 -5.60 -7.48 -11.49
CA LEU A 136 -5.48 -8.22 -12.76
C LEU A 136 -4.02 -8.50 -13.10
N GLY A 137 -3.14 -7.50 -12.93
CA GLY A 137 -1.71 -7.63 -13.15
C GLY A 137 -1.05 -8.69 -12.25
N SER A 138 -1.54 -8.87 -11.03
CA SER A 138 -1.03 -9.87 -10.08
C SER A 138 -1.51 -11.29 -10.38
N SER A 139 -2.13 -11.52 -11.55
CA SER A 139 -2.69 -12.81 -11.98
C SER A 139 -3.78 -13.34 -11.05
N SER A 140 -4.56 -12.45 -10.43
CA SER A 140 -5.74 -12.85 -9.68
C SER A 140 -6.77 -13.52 -10.58
N THR A 141 -7.43 -14.56 -10.06
CA THR A 141 -8.53 -15.27 -10.73
C THR A 141 -9.91 -14.72 -10.37
N MET A 142 -9.96 -13.56 -9.70
CA MET A 142 -11.21 -12.93 -9.24
C MET A 142 -12.20 -12.75 -10.39
N ARG A 143 -13.43 -13.23 -10.19
CA ARG A 143 -14.52 -13.10 -11.15
C ARG A 143 -15.41 -11.92 -10.77
N LYS A 144 -16.30 -11.51 -11.68
CA LYS A 144 -17.26 -10.40 -11.45
C LYS A 144 -18.64 -10.88 -10.98
N SER A 145 -18.85 -12.18 -10.94
CA SER A 145 -20.06 -12.86 -10.46
C SER A 145 -19.70 -14.28 -10.03
N GLY A 146 -20.63 -14.95 -9.35
CA GLY A 146 -20.48 -16.32 -8.87
C GLY A 146 -20.87 -16.43 -7.41
N ARG A 147 -20.30 -17.41 -6.72
CA ARG A 147 -20.55 -17.67 -5.30
C ARG A 147 -19.34 -17.26 -4.47
N ALA A 148 -19.56 -16.56 -3.37
CA ALA A 148 -18.52 -16.04 -2.48
C ALA A 148 -18.61 -16.70 -1.10
N LEU A 149 -17.51 -17.26 -0.59
CA LEU A 149 -17.45 -17.79 0.77
C LEU A 149 -16.96 -16.72 1.75
N LEU A 150 -17.72 -16.51 2.82
CA LEU A 150 -17.44 -15.56 3.91
C LEU A 150 -17.13 -16.36 5.18
N SER A 151 -15.86 -16.40 5.56
CA SER A 151 -15.40 -16.98 6.82
C SER A 151 -14.39 -16.03 7.47
N VAL A 152 -14.85 -15.24 8.43
CA VAL A 152 -14.06 -14.17 9.05
C VAL A 152 -13.90 -14.39 10.55
N ARG A 153 -12.84 -13.81 11.13
CA ARG A 153 -12.62 -13.78 12.58
C ARG A 153 -13.62 -12.83 13.27
N GLU A 154 -13.77 -12.98 14.58
CA GLU A 154 -14.69 -12.18 15.40
C GLU A 154 -14.59 -10.66 15.17
N GLY A 155 -13.37 -10.11 15.19
CA GLY A 155 -13.15 -8.66 15.05
C GLY A 155 -13.53 -8.07 13.69
N ASP A 156 -13.86 -8.90 12.68
CA ASP A 156 -14.28 -8.43 11.36
C ASP A 156 -15.79 -8.66 11.12
N LYS A 157 -16.53 -9.25 12.06
CA LYS A 157 -17.96 -9.58 11.92
C LYS A 157 -18.85 -8.36 11.66
N GLU A 158 -18.61 -7.24 12.33
CA GLU A 158 -19.42 -6.03 12.06
C GLU A 158 -19.18 -5.49 10.64
N ARG A 159 -17.93 -5.57 10.16
CA ARG A 159 -17.53 -5.03 8.86
C ARG A 159 -17.88 -5.97 7.70
N VAL A 160 -18.01 -7.26 7.96
CA VAL A 160 -18.34 -8.25 6.93
C VAL A 160 -19.75 -8.05 6.38
N VAL A 161 -20.66 -7.45 7.16
CA VAL A 161 -22.04 -7.15 6.74
C VAL A 161 -22.06 -6.20 5.53
N ASP A 162 -21.32 -5.10 5.59
CA ASP A 162 -21.21 -4.16 4.46
C ASP A 162 -20.50 -4.79 3.25
N LEU A 163 -19.50 -5.66 3.48
CA LEU A 163 -18.86 -6.42 2.41
C LEU A 163 -19.86 -7.38 1.72
N ALA A 164 -20.65 -8.11 2.50
CA ALA A 164 -21.68 -9.01 1.98
C ALA A 164 -22.74 -8.25 1.18
N ALA A 165 -23.19 -7.08 1.67
CA ALA A 165 -24.10 -6.21 0.93
C ALA A 165 -23.53 -5.75 -0.42
N LYS A 166 -22.24 -5.41 -0.47
CA LYS A 166 -21.54 -5.05 -1.72
C LYS A 166 -21.44 -6.23 -2.69
N LEU A 167 -21.16 -7.43 -2.19
CA LEU A 167 -21.12 -8.66 -3.00
C LEU A 167 -22.50 -8.99 -3.59
N LEU A 168 -23.56 -8.94 -2.77
CA LEU A 168 -24.94 -9.13 -3.21
C LEU A 168 -25.33 -8.11 -4.28
N LYS A 169 -25.03 -6.83 -4.07
CA LYS A 169 -25.28 -5.77 -5.06
C LYS A 169 -24.55 -6.00 -6.39
N GLN A 170 -23.38 -6.65 -6.34
CA GLN A 170 -22.58 -6.98 -7.53
C GLN A 170 -23.07 -8.25 -8.24
N GLY A 171 -24.01 -9.01 -7.65
CA GLY A 171 -24.57 -10.24 -8.22
C GLY A 171 -23.86 -11.52 -7.78
N PHE A 172 -23.22 -11.52 -6.60
CA PHE A 172 -22.70 -12.73 -5.97
C PHE A 172 -23.73 -13.40 -5.07
N GLU A 173 -23.64 -14.72 -4.97
CA GLU A 173 -24.33 -15.53 -3.97
C GLU A 173 -23.39 -15.78 -2.77
N PRO A 174 -23.64 -15.21 -1.59
CA PRO A 174 -22.78 -15.44 -0.42
C PRO A 174 -23.12 -16.75 0.28
N ASP A 175 -22.10 -17.53 0.62
CA ASP A 175 -22.13 -18.59 1.63
C ASP A 175 -21.31 -18.15 2.84
N ALA A 176 -21.69 -18.58 4.04
CA ALA A 176 -20.98 -18.24 5.27
C ALA A 176 -20.80 -19.47 6.18
N THR A 177 -19.68 -19.52 6.90
CA THR A 177 -19.51 -20.48 8.01
C THR A 177 -20.39 -20.06 9.20
N HIS A 178 -20.63 -20.95 10.17
CA HIS A 178 -21.58 -20.71 11.25
C HIS A 178 -21.37 -19.37 11.98
N GLY A 179 -20.12 -18.99 12.27
CA GLY A 179 -19.81 -17.76 12.99
C GLY A 179 -20.23 -16.47 12.26
N PRO A 180 -19.86 -16.28 10.98
CA PRO A 180 -20.34 -15.14 10.19
C PRO A 180 -21.81 -15.23 9.76
N ALA A 181 -22.43 -16.42 9.71
CA ALA A 181 -23.83 -16.58 9.30
C ALA A 181 -24.85 -16.09 10.34
N ILE A 182 -24.45 -15.93 11.61
CA ILE A 182 -25.31 -15.55 12.73
C ILE A 182 -25.30 -14.03 13.03
N VAL A 183 -24.62 -13.23 12.21
CA VAL A 183 -24.52 -11.76 12.32
C VAL A 183 -25.23 -11.12 11.15
#